data_AF-A0ABC8ZQG9-F1
#
_entry.id   AF-A0ABC8ZQG9-F1
#
_cell.length_a   1.000
_cell.length_b   1.000
_cell.length_c   1.000
_cell.angle_alpha   90.00
_cell.angle_beta   90.00
_cell.angle_gamma   90.00
#
_symmetry.space_group_name_H-M   'P 1'
#
loop_
_entity.id
_entity.type
_entity.pdbx_description
1 polymer ?
#
loop_
_entity_poly.entity_id
_entity_poly.type
_entity_poly.pdbx_seq_one_letter_code
_entity_poly.pdbx_strand_id
1 'polypeptide(L)'
;MAHAQLRVGFYDTSCPNAEALVRQAVAAAFARDAGIAAGLIRLHFHDCFVRGCDGSVLLTVNPSGGKTERDAAPNNPSLRGFEVPAGRRDGRVSNANDTVDLPPPTSTAKNLTDLFAAKNLSVEDMVVLSGAHTVGRSFCNSFVNRVWDQSATPPKAIVDAGLSASYAALLRALCPSNTSQTTPITTAMDPGTPNVLDNNYYKLLPRGMGLFFSDNQLRVDSAMAALVSSFAANEALWKQKFAAAMVKMGRIQVQTGTCGEVRLNCGVVNPTSSAEAVVELVGSNTPAAGEGGVATS
;
A
#
# COMPACT_ATOMS: atom_id res chain seq x y z
N MET A 1 24.30 0.14 -23.43
CA MET A 1 23.94 -1.05 -22.61
C MET A 1 22.45 -1.27 -22.74
N ALA A 2 22.00 -2.48 -23.10
CA ALA A 2 20.57 -2.78 -23.17
C ALA A 2 20.03 -2.93 -21.73
N HIS A 3 19.17 -2.01 -21.29
CA HIS A 3 18.42 -2.20 -20.05
C HIS A 3 17.48 -3.39 -20.23
N ALA A 4 17.60 -4.41 -19.39
CA ALA A 4 16.65 -5.50 -19.37
C ALA A 4 15.25 -4.93 -19.03
N GLN A 5 14.24 -5.26 -19.82
CA GLN A 5 12.88 -4.78 -19.62
C GLN A 5 12.08 -5.81 -18.81
N LEU A 6 11.13 -5.32 -18.00
CA LEU A 6 10.14 -6.21 -17.37
C LEU A 6 9.29 -6.87 -18.45
N ARG A 7 9.08 -8.18 -18.32
CA ARG A 7 8.24 -8.97 -19.23
C ARG A 7 7.29 -9.86 -18.44
N VAL A 8 6.08 -10.03 -18.94
CA VAL A 8 5.17 -11.08 -18.47
C VAL A 8 5.85 -12.43 -18.73
N GLY A 9 5.70 -13.37 -17.80
CA GLY A 9 6.33 -14.69 -17.92
C GLY A 9 7.85 -14.68 -17.72
N PHE A 10 8.41 -13.69 -17.00
CA PHE A 10 9.84 -13.67 -16.69
C PHE A 10 10.32 -14.97 -16.03
N TYR A 11 9.46 -15.57 -15.20
CA TYR A 11 9.71 -16.80 -14.45
C TYR A 11 9.24 -18.08 -15.14
N ASP A 12 8.76 -18.03 -16.40
CA ASP A 12 8.16 -19.20 -17.08
C ASP A 12 9.09 -20.42 -17.15
N THR A 13 10.41 -20.20 -17.15
CA THR A 13 11.41 -21.27 -17.14
C THR A 13 12.00 -21.53 -15.76
N SER A 14 12.29 -20.48 -14.98
CA SER A 14 13.02 -20.60 -13.71
C SER A 14 12.12 -20.91 -12.52
N CYS A 15 10.87 -20.46 -12.54
CA CYS A 15 9.85 -20.75 -11.53
C CYS A 15 8.45 -20.65 -12.16
N PRO A 16 8.04 -21.65 -12.98
CA PRO A 16 6.81 -21.56 -13.79
C PRO A 16 5.53 -21.31 -12.99
N ASN A 17 5.52 -21.71 -11.71
CA ASN A 17 4.37 -21.58 -10.81
C ASN A 17 4.42 -20.32 -9.92
N ALA A 18 5.37 -19.40 -10.13
CA ALA A 18 5.57 -18.24 -9.25
C ALA A 18 4.28 -17.43 -9.02
N GLU A 19 3.59 -17.02 -10.09
CA GLU A 19 2.36 -16.23 -9.97
C GLU A 19 1.20 -17.01 -9.33
N ALA A 20 1.13 -18.32 -9.58
CA ALA A 20 0.11 -19.19 -8.97
C ALA A 20 0.34 -19.35 -7.45
N LEU A 21 1.59 -19.52 -7.03
CA LEU A 21 1.97 -19.59 -5.61
C LEU A 21 1.67 -18.28 -4.88
N VAL A 22 2.02 -17.13 -5.48
CA VAL A 22 1.68 -15.81 -4.92
C VAL A 22 0.17 -15.67 -4.79
N ARG A 23 -0.60 -16.03 -5.83
CA ARG A 23 -2.07 -15.99 -5.78
C ARG A 23 -2.64 -16.86 -4.67
N GLN A 24 -2.12 -18.07 -4.47
CA GLN A 24 -2.54 -18.98 -3.41
C GLN A 24 -2.24 -18.39 -2.02
N ALA A 25 -1.05 -17.84 -1.82
CA ALA A 25 -0.66 -17.19 -0.56
C ALA A 25 -1.58 -16.00 -0.24
N VAL A 26 -1.84 -15.13 -1.23
CA VAL A 26 -2.76 -13.98 -1.09
C VAL A 26 -4.18 -14.45 -0.80
N ALA A 27 -4.68 -15.47 -1.50
CA ALA A 27 -6.03 -16.01 -1.26
C ALA A 27 -6.16 -16.59 0.16
N ALA A 28 -5.14 -17.32 0.63
CA ALA A 28 -5.11 -17.86 1.99
C ALA A 28 -5.03 -16.76 3.05
N ALA A 29 -4.29 -15.67 2.80
CA ALA A 29 -4.24 -14.52 3.69
C ALA A 29 -5.57 -13.74 3.71
N PHE A 30 -6.16 -13.51 2.53
CA PHE A 30 -7.46 -12.85 2.38
C PHE A 30 -8.59 -13.60 3.08
N ALA A 31 -8.58 -14.94 3.04
CA ALA A 31 -9.55 -15.77 3.75
C ALA A 31 -9.50 -15.58 5.29
N ARG A 32 -8.37 -15.12 5.84
CA ARG A 32 -8.21 -14.82 7.27
C ARG A 32 -8.48 -13.34 7.59
N ASP A 33 -8.01 -12.44 6.74
CA ASP A 33 -8.21 -10.99 6.85
C ASP A 33 -8.45 -10.39 5.46
N ALA A 34 -9.71 -10.04 5.18
CA ALA A 34 -10.10 -9.41 3.93
C ALA A 34 -9.36 -8.07 3.68
N GLY A 35 -8.87 -7.43 4.75
CA GLY A 35 -8.09 -6.21 4.70
C GLY A 35 -6.69 -6.38 4.09
N ILE A 36 -6.18 -7.61 3.95
CA ILE A 36 -4.90 -7.88 3.29
C ILE A 36 -4.89 -7.40 1.84
N ALA A 37 -6.01 -7.51 1.11
CA ALA A 37 -6.06 -7.06 -0.28
C ALA A 37 -5.74 -5.55 -0.41
N ALA A 38 -6.40 -4.71 0.40
CA ALA A 38 -6.11 -3.28 0.45
C ALA A 38 -4.71 -2.98 0.99
N GLY A 39 -4.25 -3.77 1.98
CA GLY A 39 -2.90 -3.67 2.54
C GLY A 39 -1.80 -3.88 1.49
N LEU A 40 -1.93 -4.91 0.65
CA LEU A 40 -0.97 -5.25 -0.40
C LEU A 40 -0.95 -4.22 -1.53
N ILE A 41 -2.10 -3.70 -1.95
CA ILE A 41 -2.19 -2.61 -2.95
C ILE A 41 -1.43 -1.39 -2.41
N ARG A 42 -1.68 -1.03 -1.15
CA ARG A 42 -1.00 0.10 -0.49
C ARG A 42 0.49 -0.16 -0.32
N LEU A 43 0.90 -1.36 0.10
CA LEU A 43 2.30 -1.74 0.22
C LEU A 43 3.04 -1.58 -1.12
N HIS A 44 2.41 -2.01 -2.22
CA HIS A 44 2.98 -1.85 -3.56
C HIS A 44 3.07 -0.38 -4.00
N PHE A 45 2.07 0.44 -3.69
CA PHE A 45 2.13 1.89 -3.93
C PHE A 45 3.30 2.52 -3.16
N HIS A 46 3.43 2.20 -1.87
CA HIS A 46 4.47 2.74 -1.01
C HIS A 46 5.89 2.33 -1.46
N ASP A 47 6.05 1.07 -1.90
CA ASP A 47 7.27 0.59 -2.55
C ASP A 47 7.60 1.45 -3.78
N CYS A 48 6.70 1.49 -4.77
CA CYS A 48 6.96 2.17 -6.04
C CYS A 48 7.20 3.68 -5.92
N PHE A 49 6.64 4.33 -4.91
CA PHE A 49 6.81 5.77 -4.71
C PHE A 49 8.09 6.14 -3.99
N VAL A 50 8.76 5.21 -3.30
CA VAL A 50 10.03 5.46 -2.60
C VAL A 50 11.13 4.66 -3.27
N ARG A 51 12.10 5.32 -3.90
CA ARG A 51 13.21 4.68 -4.66
C ARG A 51 12.80 3.76 -5.83
N GLY A 52 11.51 3.66 -6.15
CA GLY A 52 11.01 2.79 -7.21
C GLY A 52 10.54 1.45 -6.67
N CYS A 53 9.97 0.60 -7.53
CA CYS A 53 9.45 -0.69 -7.09
C CYS A 53 10.61 -1.70 -6.91
N ASP A 54 11.37 -1.56 -5.84
CA ASP A 54 12.58 -2.35 -5.56
C ASP A 54 12.51 -3.12 -4.23
N GLY A 55 11.35 -3.17 -3.58
CA GLY A 55 11.17 -3.87 -2.31
C GLY A 55 11.90 -3.21 -1.13
N SER A 56 12.41 -1.98 -1.25
CA SER A 56 13.07 -1.26 -0.17
C SER A 56 12.18 -1.11 1.06
N VAL A 57 10.89 -0.85 0.88
CA VAL A 57 9.88 -0.81 1.95
C VAL A 57 9.78 -2.11 2.75
N LEU A 58 10.25 -3.24 2.21
CA LEU A 58 10.26 -4.52 2.90
C LEU A 58 11.44 -4.68 3.87
N LEU A 59 12.47 -3.82 3.83
CA LEU A 59 13.59 -3.94 4.77
C LEU A 59 13.18 -3.56 6.20
N THR A 60 13.58 -4.38 7.17
CA THR A 60 13.41 -4.11 8.61
C THR A 60 14.68 -3.55 9.26
N VAL A 61 15.82 -3.67 8.57
CA VAL A 61 17.12 -3.19 9.04
C VAL A 61 17.92 -2.62 7.88
N ASN A 62 18.71 -1.59 8.17
CA ASN A 62 19.71 -1.06 7.24
C ASN A 62 21.11 -1.55 7.64
N PRO A 63 21.90 -2.11 6.70
CA PRO A 63 23.29 -2.50 6.98
C PRO A 63 24.15 -1.34 7.47
N SER A 64 23.87 -0.13 7.00
CA SER A 64 24.55 1.11 7.38
C SER A 64 23.96 1.79 8.63
N GLY A 65 22.96 1.18 9.28
CA GLY A 65 22.20 1.78 10.38
C GLY A 65 21.16 2.82 9.93
N GLY A 66 20.42 3.38 10.90
CA GLY A 66 19.32 4.33 10.68
C GLY A 66 17.94 3.66 10.53
N LYS A 67 16.89 4.50 10.52
CA LYS A 67 15.50 4.05 10.39
C LYS A 67 15.17 3.65 8.96
N THR A 68 14.45 2.55 8.80
CA THR A 68 13.94 2.08 7.50
C THR A 68 12.68 2.84 7.11
N GLU A 69 12.23 2.69 5.87
CA GLU A 69 10.93 3.19 5.46
C GLU A 69 9.80 2.60 6.32
N ARG A 70 9.90 1.35 6.78
CA ARG A 70 8.89 0.76 7.65
C ARG A 70 8.67 1.56 8.92
N ASP A 71 9.72 2.19 9.44
CA ASP A 71 9.69 2.98 10.68
C ASP A 71 9.14 4.41 10.47
N ALA A 72 8.93 4.82 9.22
CA ALA A 72 8.49 6.17 8.89
C ALA A 72 7.01 6.38 9.26
N ALA A 73 6.64 7.63 9.55
CA ALA A 73 5.27 8.01 9.92
C ALA A 73 4.16 7.54 8.95
N PRO A 74 4.33 7.58 7.61
CA PRO A 74 3.29 7.08 6.71
C PRO A 74 3.16 5.55 6.74
N ASN A 75 4.11 4.82 7.33
CA ASN A 75 4.21 3.36 7.28
C ASN A 75 3.98 2.69 8.64
N ASN A 76 4.39 3.32 9.74
CA ASN A 76 4.26 2.77 11.09
C ASN A 76 3.13 3.45 11.88
N PRO A 77 2.12 2.72 12.40
CA PRO A 77 1.87 1.27 12.30
C PRO A 77 0.91 0.89 11.16
N SER A 78 0.85 1.68 10.08
CA SER A 78 -0.25 1.66 9.12
C SER A 78 -0.10 0.65 7.97
N LEU A 79 1.12 0.32 7.54
CA LEU A 79 1.37 -0.69 6.50
C LEU A 79 1.23 -2.10 7.06
N ARG A 80 0.77 -3.02 6.21
CA ARG A 80 0.58 -4.45 6.50
C ARG A 80 0.66 -5.27 5.21
N GLY A 81 0.73 -6.60 5.33
CA GLY A 81 0.85 -7.50 4.18
C GLY A 81 2.30 -7.79 3.76
N PHE A 82 3.26 -7.60 4.68
CA PHE A 82 4.69 -7.85 4.43
C PHE A 82 5.05 -9.33 4.22
N GLU A 83 4.11 -10.23 4.50
CA GLU A 83 4.24 -11.69 4.40
C GLU A 83 4.05 -12.23 2.97
N VAL A 84 3.71 -11.39 1.98
CA VAL A 84 3.46 -11.84 0.59
C VAL A 84 4.71 -11.70 -0.30
N PRO A 85 5.17 -12.78 -0.97
CA PRO A 85 6.35 -12.75 -1.82
C PRO A 85 6.25 -11.79 -3.02
N ALA A 86 7.41 -11.27 -3.47
CA ALA A 86 7.56 -10.39 -4.64
C ALA A 86 8.52 -10.98 -5.69
N GLY A 87 8.58 -10.36 -6.88
CA GLY A 87 9.33 -10.90 -8.03
C GLY A 87 10.09 -9.85 -8.87
N ARG A 88 10.38 -8.67 -8.32
CA ARG A 88 11.34 -7.73 -8.93
C ARG A 88 12.72 -7.94 -8.30
N ARG A 89 13.76 -7.35 -8.89
CA ARG A 89 15.04 -7.29 -8.18
C ARG A 89 14.93 -6.34 -6.99
N ASP A 90 15.57 -6.75 -5.91
CA ASP A 90 15.51 -6.11 -4.63
C ASP A 90 16.63 -5.09 -4.44
N GLY A 91 16.25 -3.89 -4.03
CA GLY A 91 17.15 -2.85 -3.56
C GLY A 91 17.79 -3.21 -2.22
N ARG A 92 18.89 -2.52 -1.93
CA ARG A 92 19.72 -2.76 -0.74
C ARG A 92 19.68 -1.60 0.27
N VAL A 93 18.84 -0.61 0.04
CA VAL A 93 18.75 0.63 0.84
C VAL A 93 17.29 0.92 1.15
N SER A 94 16.98 1.20 2.42
CA SER A 94 15.70 1.76 2.82
C SER A 94 15.92 2.91 3.79
N ASN A 95 15.27 4.05 3.60
CA ASN A 95 15.47 5.21 4.49
C ASN A 95 14.15 5.91 4.79
N ALA A 96 13.85 6.08 6.08
CA ALA A 96 12.63 6.74 6.53
C ALA A 96 12.45 8.15 5.92
N ASN A 97 13.53 8.88 5.67
CA ASN A 97 13.46 10.24 5.13
C ASN A 97 12.98 10.29 3.66
N ASP A 98 13.17 9.20 2.91
CA ASP A 98 12.74 9.15 1.50
C ASP A 98 11.22 9.02 1.37
N THR A 99 10.52 8.70 2.47
CA THR A 99 9.06 8.66 2.51
C THR A 99 8.39 10.03 2.34
N VAL A 100 9.18 11.11 2.25
CA VAL A 100 8.71 12.42 1.80
C VAL A 100 8.12 12.39 0.39
N ASP A 101 8.50 11.40 -0.42
CA ASP A 101 7.94 11.16 -1.76
C ASP A 101 6.51 10.59 -1.72
N LEU A 102 6.00 10.19 -0.54
CA LEU A 102 4.64 9.69 -0.38
C LEU A 102 3.65 10.85 -0.19
N PRO A 103 2.56 10.91 -0.97
CA PRO A 103 1.54 11.93 -0.77
C PRO A 103 0.84 11.80 0.59
N PRO A 104 0.85 12.84 1.45
CA PRO A 104 0.06 12.82 2.68
C PRO A 104 -1.45 12.94 2.38
N PRO A 105 -2.33 12.47 3.28
CA PRO A 105 -3.80 12.57 3.13
C PRO A 105 -4.32 14.02 3.15
N THR A 106 -3.46 14.97 3.51
CA THR A 106 -3.72 16.43 3.52
C THR A 106 -3.25 17.14 2.26
N SER A 107 -2.76 16.41 1.26
CA SER A 107 -2.26 17.00 0.00
C SER A 107 -3.32 17.80 -0.75
N THR A 108 -2.92 18.94 -1.31
CA THR A 108 -3.72 19.70 -2.29
C THR A 108 -3.71 19.02 -3.65
N ALA A 109 -4.64 19.40 -4.54
CA ALA A 109 -4.67 18.90 -5.93
C ALA A 109 -3.30 19.09 -6.63
N LYS A 110 -2.68 20.27 -6.48
CA LYS A 110 -1.36 20.55 -7.04
C LYS A 110 -0.27 19.66 -6.48
N ASN A 111 -0.24 19.47 -5.16
CA ASN A 111 0.78 18.61 -4.54
C ASN A 111 0.64 17.15 -5.01
N LEU A 112 -0.59 16.65 -5.13
CA LEU A 112 -0.86 15.31 -5.68
C LEU A 112 -0.34 15.20 -7.11
N THR A 113 -0.64 16.17 -7.98
CA THR A 113 -0.17 16.12 -9.38
C THR A 113 1.33 16.21 -9.50
N ASP A 114 1.99 17.05 -8.69
CA ASP A 114 3.44 17.23 -8.73
C ASP A 114 4.16 15.94 -8.29
N LEU A 115 3.69 15.30 -7.21
CA LEU A 115 4.26 14.04 -6.71
C LEU A 115 4.06 12.88 -7.70
N PHE A 116 2.88 12.76 -8.31
CA PHE A 116 2.64 11.73 -9.33
C PHE A 116 3.44 11.99 -10.62
N ALA A 117 3.54 13.24 -11.05
CA ALA A 117 4.34 13.63 -12.21
C ALA A 117 5.83 13.32 -12.00
N ALA A 118 6.36 13.51 -10.78
CA ALA A 118 7.73 13.11 -10.43
C ALA A 118 7.99 11.60 -10.56
N LYS A 119 6.92 10.79 -10.57
CA LYS A 119 6.96 9.34 -10.81
C LYS A 119 6.52 8.96 -12.23
N ASN A 120 6.46 9.92 -13.16
CA ASN A 120 6.00 9.76 -14.54
C ASN A 120 4.55 9.24 -14.67
N LEU A 121 3.72 9.53 -13.67
CA LEU A 121 2.29 9.26 -13.68
C LEU A 121 1.53 10.54 -14.02
N SER A 122 0.55 10.42 -14.91
CA SER A 122 -0.29 11.53 -15.35
C SER A 122 -1.34 11.89 -14.30
N VAL A 123 -2.04 13.01 -14.49
CA VAL A 123 -3.22 13.37 -13.69
C VAL A 123 -4.28 12.28 -13.75
N GLU A 124 -4.47 11.65 -14.92
CA GLU A 124 -5.39 10.52 -15.04
C GLU A 124 -4.94 9.31 -14.21
N ASP A 125 -3.66 8.93 -14.28
CA ASP A 125 -3.12 7.85 -13.46
C ASP A 125 -3.34 8.12 -11.96
N MET A 126 -3.13 9.38 -11.53
CA MET A 126 -3.37 9.80 -10.15
C MET A 126 -4.83 9.59 -9.74
N VAL A 127 -5.80 10.14 -10.49
CA VAL A 127 -7.23 10.01 -10.17
C VAL A 127 -7.69 8.54 -10.23
N VAL A 128 -7.18 7.77 -11.19
CA VAL A 128 -7.46 6.33 -11.32
C VAL A 128 -6.94 5.55 -10.12
N LEU A 129 -5.69 5.78 -9.72
CA LEU A 129 -5.06 5.07 -8.60
C LEU A 129 -5.66 5.46 -7.24
N SER A 130 -6.17 6.69 -7.08
CA SER A 130 -6.95 7.07 -5.90
C SER A 130 -8.20 6.19 -5.70
N GLY A 131 -8.72 5.56 -6.76
CA GLY A 131 -9.80 4.58 -6.67
C GLY A 131 -9.48 3.36 -5.80
N ALA A 132 -8.21 3.11 -5.47
CA ALA A 132 -7.83 2.10 -4.48
C ALA A 132 -8.45 2.37 -3.09
N HIS A 133 -8.82 3.63 -2.78
CA HIS A 133 -9.52 4.00 -1.55
C HIS A 133 -10.96 3.46 -1.46
N THR A 134 -11.48 2.81 -2.51
CA THR A 134 -12.77 2.09 -2.47
C THR A 134 -12.74 0.85 -1.55
N VAL A 135 -11.55 0.36 -1.18
CA VAL A 135 -11.37 -0.76 -0.24
C VAL A 135 -10.43 -0.42 0.89
N GLY A 136 -10.62 -1.08 2.03
CA GLY A 136 -9.70 -0.99 3.15
C GLY A 136 -10.08 0.07 4.17
N ARG A 137 -9.16 0.32 5.10
CA ARG A 137 -9.41 1.11 6.29
C ARG A 137 -8.31 2.13 6.50
N SER A 138 -8.66 3.21 7.18
CA SER A 138 -7.71 4.23 7.60
C SER A 138 -7.78 4.50 9.08
N PHE A 139 -6.64 4.79 9.68
CA PHE A 139 -6.55 5.27 11.05
C PHE A 139 -7.18 6.66 11.17
N CYS A 140 -7.89 6.91 12.27
CA CYS A 140 -8.56 8.18 12.51
C CYS A 140 -7.62 9.39 12.38
N ASN A 141 -6.35 9.24 12.81
CA ASN A 141 -5.35 10.32 12.76
C ASN A 141 -5.12 10.88 11.35
N SER A 142 -5.41 10.11 10.30
CA SER A 142 -5.18 10.50 8.91
C SER A 142 -6.21 11.50 8.39
N PHE A 143 -7.33 11.70 9.10
CA PHE A 143 -8.39 12.62 8.70
C PHE A 143 -9.06 13.35 9.88
N VAL A 144 -8.62 13.12 11.12
CA VAL A 144 -9.25 13.68 12.33
C VAL A 144 -9.33 15.21 12.28
N ASN A 145 -8.33 15.87 11.69
CA ASN A 145 -8.26 17.31 11.49
C ASN A 145 -9.37 17.88 10.59
N ARG A 146 -10.14 17.01 9.93
CA ARG A 146 -11.29 17.40 9.08
C ARG A 146 -12.60 17.49 9.85
N VAL A 147 -12.64 16.89 11.05
CA VAL A 147 -13.85 16.75 11.87
C VAL A 147 -13.67 17.26 13.29
N TRP A 148 -12.41 17.42 13.73
CA TRP A 148 -12.03 18.05 14.98
C TRP A 148 -10.93 19.09 14.74
N ASP A 149 -11.14 20.30 15.23
CA ASP A 149 -10.07 21.26 15.47
C ASP A 149 -9.34 20.84 16.75
N GLN A 150 -8.22 20.15 16.57
CA GLN A 150 -7.38 19.65 17.66
C GLN A 150 -6.50 20.75 18.28
N SER A 151 -6.45 21.95 17.70
CA SER A 151 -5.73 23.09 18.27
C SER A 151 -6.56 23.84 19.33
N ALA A 152 -7.88 23.69 19.30
CA ALA A 152 -8.79 24.26 20.29
C ALA A 152 -8.69 23.54 21.65
N THR A 153 -8.91 24.27 22.74
CA THR A 153 -8.96 23.71 24.10
C THR A 153 -10.31 24.03 24.77
N PRO A 154 -11.22 23.03 24.93
CA PRO A 154 -11.12 21.65 24.44
C PRO A 154 -11.26 21.55 22.90
N PRO A 155 -10.83 20.42 22.28
CA PRO A 155 -10.99 20.21 20.84
C PRO A 155 -12.43 20.43 20.38
N LYS A 156 -12.60 21.15 19.26
CA LYS A 156 -13.90 21.61 18.79
C LYS A 156 -14.36 20.83 17.56
N ALA A 157 -15.64 20.45 17.51
CA ALA A 157 -16.22 19.82 16.33
C ALA A 157 -16.22 20.81 15.15
N ILE A 158 -15.76 20.33 13.99
CA ILE A 158 -15.74 21.10 12.74
C ILE A 158 -16.28 20.24 11.59
N VAL A 159 -16.51 20.89 10.44
CA VAL A 159 -16.79 20.24 9.17
C VAL A 159 -15.90 20.91 8.13
N ASP A 160 -14.87 20.20 7.68
CA ASP A 160 -13.97 20.66 6.63
C ASP A 160 -14.69 20.93 5.31
N ALA A 161 -14.14 21.84 4.51
CA ALA A 161 -14.71 22.22 3.22
C ALA A 161 -14.82 20.99 2.29
N GLY A 162 -16.02 20.82 1.72
CA GLY A 162 -16.33 19.71 0.83
C GLY A 162 -16.61 18.38 1.54
N LEU A 163 -16.67 18.33 2.88
CA LEU A 163 -17.17 17.19 3.64
C LEU A 163 -18.65 17.38 3.95
N SER A 164 -19.46 16.33 3.79
CA SER A 164 -20.88 16.36 4.19
C SER A 164 -21.00 16.47 5.71
N ALA A 165 -21.91 17.32 6.21
CA ALA A 165 -22.14 17.49 7.64
C ALA A 165 -22.62 16.19 8.32
N SER A 166 -23.43 15.37 7.64
CA SER A 166 -23.88 14.08 8.17
C SER A 166 -22.74 13.06 8.22
N TYR A 167 -21.87 13.07 7.19
CA TYR A 167 -20.70 12.20 7.18
C TYR A 167 -19.67 12.62 8.23
N ALA A 168 -19.44 13.92 8.41
CA ALA A 168 -18.61 14.46 9.48
C ALA A 168 -19.14 14.06 10.86
N ALA A 169 -20.47 14.08 11.08
CA ALA A 169 -21.07 13.61 12.33
C ALA A 169 -20.81 12.11 12.56
N LEU A 170 -20.94 11.27 11.53
CA LEU A 170 -20.59 9.85 11.60
C LEU A 170 -19.11 9.66 11.94
N LEU A 171 -18.20 10.36 11.25
CA LEU A 171 -16.77 10.26 11.50
C LEU A 171 -16.40 10.70 12.92
N ARG A 172 -17.04 11.72 13.48
CA ARG A 172 -16.85 12.11 14.90
C ARG A 172 -17.32 11.03 15.89
N ALA A 173 -18.38 10.30 15.56
CA ALA A 173 -18.85 9.19 16.40
C ALA A 173 -17.87 8.01 16.37
N LEU A 174 -17.17 7.79 15.25
CA LEU A 174 -16.18 6.73 15.09
C LEU A 174 -14.78 7.12 15.59
N CYS A 175 -14.42 8.42 15.52
CA CYS A 175 -13.09 8.94 15.79
C CYS A 175 -13.13 10.02 16.88
N PRO A 176 -12.68 9.68 18.11
CA PRO A 176 -12.61 10.61 19.23
C PRO A 176 -11.73 11.82 18.96
N SER A 177 -12.03 12.95 19.62
CA SER A 177 -11.29 14.20 19.43
C SER A 177 -9.83 14.17 19.92
N ASN A 178 -9.51 13.26 20.85
CA ASN A 178 -8.17 13.01 21.36
C ASN A 178 -7.35 12.00 20.54
N THR A 179 -7.78 11.68 19.31
CA THR A 179 -7.05 10.79 18.39
C THR A 179 -5.64 11.33 18.12
N SER A 180 -4.63 10.47 18.26
CA SER A 180 -3.23 10.72 17.93
C SER A 180 -2.68 9.64 16.99
N GLN A 181 -1.41 9.74 16.60
CA GLN A 181 -0.76 8.76 15.73
C GLN A 181 -0.75 7.33 16.29
N THR A 182 -0.79 7.17 17.61
CA THR A 182 -0.78 5.85 18.27
C THR A 182 -2.18 5.32 18.58
N THR A 183 -3.24 6.08 18.31
CA THR A 183 -4.62 5.65 18.55
C THR A 183 -5.01 4.54 17.56
N PRO A 184 -5.28 3.30 18.03
CA PRO A 184 -5.49 2.15 17.15
C PRO A 184 -6.93 2.04 16.66
N ILE A 185 -7.55 3.16 16.26
CA ILE A 185 -8.94 3.21 15.79
C ILE A 185 -8.93 3.44 14.28
N THR A 186 -9.64 2.56 13.55
CA THR A 186 -9.77 2.64 12.10
C THR A 186 -11.22 2.60 11.64
N THR A 187 -11.51 3.32 10.55
CA THR A 187 -12.79 3.25 9.83
C THR A 187 -12.56 2.86 8.37
N ALA A 188 -13.62 2.41 7.70
CA ALA A 188 -13.58 2.13 6.27
C ALA A 188 -13.35 3.42 5.47
N MET A 189 -12.54 3.34 4.42
CA MET A 189 -12.33 4.46 3.49
C MET A 189 -13.54 4.67 2.58
N ASP A 190 -14.20 3.57 2.20
CA ASP A 190 -15.49 3.53 1.53
C ASP A 190 -16.58 3.00 2.49
N PRO A 191 -17.49 3.85 3.00
CA PRO A 191 -18.57 3.41 3.88
C PRO A 191 -19.71 2.66 3.16
N GLY A 192 -19.76 2.65 1.83
CA GLY A 192 -20.79 1.96 1.04
C GLY A 192 -20.43 0.51 0.75
N THR A 193 -19.22 0.26 0.24
CA THR A 193 -18.75 -1.09 -0.17
C THR A 193 -17.32 -1.39 0.31
N PRO A 194 -17.07 -1.38 1.64
CA PRO A 194 -15.73 -1.32 2.25
C PRO A 194 -14.73 -2.44 1.86
N ASN A 195 -15.24 -3.55 1.31
CA ASN A 195 -14.46 -4.73 0.94
C ASN A 195 -14.60 -5.11 -0.54
N VAL A 196 -15.16 -4.23 -1.39
CA VAL A 196 -15.36 -4.49 -2.82
C VAL A 196 -14.53 -3.49 -3.62
N LEU A 197 -13.64 -4.00 -4.49
CA LEU A 197 -12.88 -3.17 -5.43
C LEU A 197 -13.78 -2.78 -6.61
N ASP A 198 -14.57 -1.72 -6.41
CA ASP A 198 -15.54 -1.16 -7.35
C ASP A 198 -15.35 0.37 -7.53
N ASN A 199 -16.27 1.04 -8.23
CA ASN A 199 -16.17 2.48 -8.45
C ASN A 199 -16.96 3.31 -7.41
N ASN A 200 -17.38 2.72 -6.29
CA ASN A 200 -18.21 3.40 -5.30
C ASN A 200 -17.48 4.59 -4.66
N TYR A 201 -16.15 4.50 -4.49
CA TYR A 201 -15.29 5.64 -4.16
C TYR A 201 -15.65 6.91 -4.97
N TYR A 202 -15.70 6.80 -6.30
CA TYR A 202 -16.00 7.96 -7.16
C TYR A 202 -17.45 8.44 -7.04
N LYS A 203 -18.39 7.53 -6.75
CA LYS A 203 -19.80 7.88 -6.49
C LYS A 203 -19.95 8.66 -5.18
N LEU A 204 -19.07 8.44 -4.20
CA LEU A 204 -19.11 9.10 -2.90
C LEU A 204 -18.55 10.52 -2.94
N LEU A 205 -17.55 10.80 -3.80
CA LEU A 205 -16.89 12.10 -3.80
C LEU A 205 -17.88 13.27 -4.02
N PRO A 206 -18.76 13.28 -5.03
CA PRO A 206 -19.69 14.41 -5.26
C PRO A 206 -20.66 14.64 -4.09
N ARG A 207 -20.86 13.65 -3.22
CA ARG A 207 -21.71 13.74 -2.02
C ARG A 207 -20.96 14.25 -0.80
N GLY A 208 -19.71 14.69 -0.96
CA GLY A 208 -18.84 15.12 0.13
C GLY A 208 -18.48 13.98 1.07
N MET A 209 -18.35 12.75 0.53
CA MET A 209 -18.08 11.54 1.30
C MET A 209 -16.67 10.96 1.06
N GLY A 210 -15.73 11.74 0.52
CA GLY A 210 -14.30 11.39 0.51
C GLY A 210 -13.71 11.50 1.91
N LEU A 211 -13.02 10.45 2.38
CA LEU A 211 -12.51 10.37 3.75
C LEU A 211 -11.36 11.35 3.99
N PHE A 212 -10.38 11.38 3.09
CA PHE A 212 -9.22 12.25 3.19
C PHE A 212 -9.46 13.62 2.57
N PHE A 213 -8.67 14.61 2.98
CA PHE A 213 -8.68 15.92 2.33
C PHE A 213 -8.22 15.78 0.87
N SER A 214 -7.23 14.93 0.61
CA SER A 214 -6.76 14.57 -0.73
C SER A 214 -7.84 13.96 -1.63
N ASP A 215 -8.77 13.16 -1.09
CA ASP A 215 -9.91 12.63 -1.86
C ASP A 215 -10.83 13.77 -2.35
N ASN A 216 -11.05 14.76 -1.48
CA ASN A 216 -11.85 15.92 -1.82
C ASN A 216 -11.18 16.82 -2.87
N GLN A 217 -9.86 16.80 -2.97
CA GLN A 217 -9.14 17.57 -3.99
C GLN A 217 -9.43 17.08 -5.41
N LEU A 218 -9.89 15.84 -5.60
CA LEU A 218 -10.24 15.32 -6.93
C LEU A 218 -11.49 15.99 -7.53
N ARG A 219 -12.17 16.84 -6.76
CA ARG A 219 -13.35 17.60 -7.20
C ARG A 219 -13.13 19.10 -7.31
N VAL A 220 -12.03 19.62 -6.78
CA VAL A 220 -11.79 21.08 -6.80
C VAL A 220 -11.20 21.53 -8.13
N ASP A 221 -10.43 20.65 -8.79
CA ASP A 221 -9.94 20.85 -10.15
C ASP A 221 -10.92 20.29 -11.18
N SER A 222 -11.21 21.05 -12.24
CA SER A 222 -12.24 20.68 -13.23
C SER A 222 -11.84 19.47 -14.09
N ALA A 223 -10.55 19.29 -14.39
CA ALA A 223 -10.07 18.14 -15.15
C ALA A 223 -10.15 16.86 -14.30
N MET A 224 -9.77 16.94 -13.02
CA MET A 224 -9.95 15.82 -12.09
C MET A 224 -11.43 15.49 -11.88
N ALA A 225 -12.29 16.50 -11.72
CA ALA A 225 -13.73 16.31 -11.52
C ALA A 225 -14.41 15.62 -12.73
N ALA A 226 -13.95 15.92 -13.95
CA ALA A 226 -14.40 15.23 -15.15
C ALA A 226 -14.01 13.75 -15.14
N LEU A 227 -12.78 13.43 -14.73
CA LEU A 227 -12.32 12.04 -14.58
C LEU A 227 -13.13 11.30 -13.51
N VAL A 228 -13.33 11.90 -12.33
CA VAL A 228 -14.18 11.36 -11.26
C VAL A 228 -15.58 11.04 -11.78
N SER A 229 -16.19 11.95 -12.55
CA SER A 229 -17.51 11.75 -13.13
C SER A 229 -17.53 10.58 -14.12
N SER A 230 -16.48 10.46 -14.95
CA SER A 230 -16.35 9.35 -15.91
C SER A 230 -16.23 7.99 -15.21
N PHE A 231 -15.46 7.90 -14.12
CA PHE A 231 -15.26 6.66 -13.38
C PHE A 231 -16.46 6.30 -12.50
N ALA A 232 -17.17 7.28 -11.95
CA ALA A 232 -18.43 7.05 -11.25
C ALA A 232 -19.52 6.49 -12.20
N ALA A 233 -19.54 6.95 -13.45
CA ALA A 233 -20.51 6.52 -14.46
C ALA A 233 -20.18 5.15 -15.09
N ASN A 234 -18.89 4.78 -15.17
CA ASN A 234 -18.46 3.57 -15.86
C ASN A 234 -17.41 2.78 -15.07
N GLU A 235 -17.88 1.79 -14.32
CA GLU A 235 -17.01 0.91 -13.52
C GLU A 235 -16.06 0.08 -14.38
N ALA A 236 -16.51 -0.39 -15.55
CA ALA A 236 -15.67 -1.18 -16.45
C ALA A 236 -14.49 -0.35 -16.98
N LEU A 237 -14.74 0.90 -17.37
CA LEU A 237 -13.69 1.85 -17.75
C LEU A 237 -12.70 2.08 -16.61
N TRP A 238 -13.21 2.32 -15.40
CA TRP A 238 -12.34 2.50 -14.24
C TRP A 238 -11.49 1.26 -13.97
N LYS A 239 -12.06 0.04 -13.91
CA LYS A 239 -11.31 -1.20 -13.67
C LYS A 239 -10.23 -1.44 -14.73
N GLN A 240 -10.55 -1.17 -16.00
CA GLN A 240 -9.58 -1.26 -17.09
C GLN A 240 -8.41 -0.30 -16.89
N LYS A 241 -8.71 0.97 -16.60
CA LYS A 241 -7.68 2.00 -16.38
C LYS A 241 -6.90 1.75 -15.09
N PHE A 242 -7.55 1.26 -14.04
CA PHE A 242 -6.91 0.89 -12.77
C PHE A 242 -5.89 -0.22 -12.97
N ALA A 243 -6.24 -1.28 -13.70
CA ALA A 243 -5.29 -2.33 -14.03
C ALA A 243 -4.09 -1.79 -14.84
N ALA A 244 -4.33 -0.94 -15.83
CA ALA A 244 -3.27 -0.33 -16.63
C ALA A 244 -2.35 0.59 -15.79
N ALA A 245 -2.94 1.41 -14.92
CA ALA A 245 -2.22 2.31 -14.02
C ALA A 245 -1.40 1.55 -12.98
N MET A 246 -1.91 0.44 -12.44
CA MET A 246 -1.17 -0.44 -11.54
C MET A 246 0.05 -1.08 -12.23
N VAL A 247 -0.09 -1.51 -13.50
CA VAL A 247 1.05 -1.99 -14.30
C VAL A 247 2.06 -0.88 -14.55
N LYS A 248 1.60 0.34 -14.86
CA LYS A 248 2.47 1.49 -15.09
C LYS A 248 3.24 1.88 -13.83
N MET A 249 2.53 1.98 -12.69
CA MET A 249 3.12 2.22 -11.37
C MET A 249 4.15 1.14 -11.03
N GLY A 250 3.82 -0.13 -11.28
CA GLY A 250 4.71 -1.28 -11.05
C GLY A 250 5.99 -1.32 -11.89
N ARG A 251 6.24 -0.31 -12.75
CA ARG A 251 7.44 -0.14 -13.58
C ARG A 251 8.28 1.06 -13.17
N ILE A 252 7.89 1.82 -12.14
CA ILE A 252 8.63 2.98 -11.67
C ILE A 252 10.02 2.55 -11.18
N GLN A 253 11.06 3.05 -11.85
CA GLN A 253 12.47 2.98 -11.43
C GLN A 253 12.94 1.57 -11.02
N VAL A 254 12.43 0.54 -11.68
CA VAL A 254 12.71 -0.86 -11.34
C VAL A 254 14.16 -1.25 -11.60
N GLN A 255 14.70 -2.07 -10.72
CA GLN A 255 16.03 -2.67 -10.90
C GLN A 255 15.93 -3.90 -11.80
N THR A 256 16.85 -4.02 -12.77
CA THR A 256 16.81 -5.06 -13.79
C THR A 256 18.22 -5.60 -14.08
N GLY A 257 18.29 -6.75 -14.77
CA GLY A 257 19.58 -7.39 -15.07
C GLY A 257 20.30 -7.84 -13.80
N THR A 258 21.50 -7.31 -13.58
CA THR A 258 22.33 -7.60 -12.39
C THR A 258 22.25 -6.51 -11.31
N CYS A 259 21.47 -5.44 -11.51
CA CYS A 259 21.29 -4.37 -10.53
C CYS A 259 20.45 -4.86 -9.34
N GLY A 260 20.88 -4.62 -8.10
CA GLY A 260 20.20 -5.14 -6.91
C GLY A 260 20.45 -6.63 -6.69
N GLU A 261 19.53 -7.33 -6.04
CA GLU A 261 19.61 -8.77 -5.76
C GLU A 261 18.26 -9.50 -5.88
N VAL A 262 18.26 -10.80 -5.61
CA VAL A 262 17.03 -11.55 -5.28
C VAL A 262 17.19 -11.92 -3.82
N ARG A 263 16.44 -11.26 -2.93
CA ARG A 263 16.53 -11.53 -1.48
C ARG A 263 15.89 -12.86 -1.15
N LEU A 264 16.58 -13.65 -0.33
CA LEU A 264 16.04 -14.90 0.21
C LEU A 264 15.06 -14.65 1.36
N ASN A 265 15.23 -13.51 2.04
CA ASN A 265 14.31 -13.00 3.05
C ASN A 265 14.03 -11.52 2.74
N CYS A 266 12.78 -11.18 2.43
CA CYS A 266 12.40 -9.82 2.06
C CYS A 266 12.67 -8.76 3.16
N GLY A 267 12.90 -9.18 4.42
CA GLY A 267 13.19 -8.29 5.54
C GLY A 267 14.63 -7.77 5.59
N VAL A 268 15.58 -8.44 4.93
CA VAL A 268 17.02 -8.19 5.11
C VAL A 268 17.77 -8.31 3.79
N VAL A 269 18.81 -7.51 3.58
CA VAL A 269 19.69 -7.68 2.41
C VAL A 269 20.47 -8.98 2.52
N ASN A 270 20.80 -9.61 1.38
CA ASN A 270 21.68 -10.77 1.41
C ASN A 270 23.10 -10.34 1.86
N PRO A 271 23.85 -11.22 2.55
CA PRO A 271 25.24 -10.97 2.91
C PRO A 271 26.07 -10.64 1.66
N THR A 272 26.94 -9.64 1.74
CA THR A 272 27.95 -9.41 0.70
C THR A 272 28.91 -10.59 0.72
N SER A 273 28.97 -11.35 -0.37
CA SER A 273 29.72 -12.61 -0.45
C SER A 273 31.19 -12.44 -0.05
N SER A 274 31.51 -12.94 1.14
CA SER A 274 32.80 -13.57 1.43
C SER A 274 32.57 -14.81 2.29
N ALA A 275 31.75 -15.73 1.77
CA ALA A 275 31.71 -17.17 2.03
C ALA A 275 30.38 -17.72 1.49
N GLU A 276 30.44 -18.81 0.73
CA GLU A 276 29.28 -19.61 0.33
C GLU A 276 28.53 -20.07 1.58
N ALA A 277 27.37 -19.47 1.86
CA ALA A 277 26.41 -20.05 2.78
C ALA A 277 25.36 -20.78 1.94
N VAL A 278 25.52 -22.09 1.81
CA VAL A 278 24.42 -22.97 1.42
C VAL A 278 23.38 -22.86 2.52
N VAL A 279 22.30 -22.11 2.27
CA VAL A 279 21.14 -22.06 3.16
C VAL A 279 20.25 -23.23 2.79
N GLU A 280 20.31 -24.29 3.59
CA GLU A 280 19.43 -25.44 3.47
C GLU A 280 18.01 -25.03 3.87
N LEU A 281 17.09 -25.08 2.90
CA LEU A 281 15.67 -24.83 3.13
C LEU A 281 15.11 -25.97 3.97
N VAL A 282 14.91 -25.74 5.27
CA VAL A 282 14.21 -26.68 6.15
C VAL A 282 12.74 -26.74 5.72
N GLY A 283 12.42 -27.71 4.88
CA GLY A 283 11.07 -28.13 4.56
C GLY A 283 10.40 -28.75 5.80
N SER A 284 9.18 -28.35 6.06
CA SER A 284 8.35 -28.86 7.14
C SER A 284 7.70 -30.21 6.78
N ASN A 285 7.58 -31.04 7.82
CA ASN A 285 6.72 -32.23 8.04
C ASN A 285 7.26 -33.61 7.68
N THR A 286 7.38 -34.49 8.69
CA THR A 286 6.36 -35.53 9.04
C THR A 286 6.73 -36.31 10.33
N PRO A 287 5.80 -37.05 10.96
CA PRO A 287 5.70 -37.19 12.42
C PRO A 287 6.53 -38.34 13.02
N ALA A 288 6.77 -38.22 14.32
CA ALA A 288 7.39 -39.25 15.15
C ALA A 288 6.63 -40.58 15.09
N ALA A 289 7.30 -41.60 14.57
CA ALA A 289 6.92 -42.99 14.80
C ALA A 289 7.41 -43.38 16.21
N GLY A 290 6.46 -43.63 17.10
CA GLY A 290 6.73 -44.33 18.35
C GLY A 290 6.80 -45.83 18.09
N GLU A 291 7.88 -46.45 18.53
CA GLU A 291 7.89 -47.87 18.88
C GLU A 291 8.46 -47.98 20.30
N GLY A 292 7.69 -48.64 21.16
CA GLY A 292 8.01 -48.84 22.56
C GLY A 292 8.72 -50.17 22.84
N GLY A 293 9.20 -50.27 24.08
CA GLY A 293 9.57 -51.50 24.76
C GLY A 293 11.08 -51.76 24.82
N VAL A 294 11.70 -52.26 25.89
CA VAL A 294 11.25 -52.80 27.19
C VAL A 294 12.46 -52.82 28.15
N ALA A 295 12.20 -52.47 29.42
CA ALA A 295 12.73 -52.90 30.73
C ALA A 295 14.24 -53.13 31.06
N THR A 296 14.44 -53.02 32.39
CA THR A 296 15.56 -53.43 33.27
C THR A 296 16.72 -52.41 33.33
N SER A 297 17.16 -51.91 34.48
CA SER A 297 17.06 -52.30 35.90
C SER A 297 17.14 -51.06 36.80
#